data_AF-A0A0D7AB12-F1
#
_entry.id   AF-A0A0D7AB12-F1
#
_cell.length_a   1.000
_cell.length_b   1.000
_cell.length_c   1.000
_cell.angle_alpha   90.00
_cell.angle_beta   90.00
_cell.angle_gamma   90.00
#
_symmetry.space_group_name_H-M   'P 1'
#
loop_
_entity.id
_entity.type
_entity.pdbx_description
1 polymer ?
#
loop_
_entity_poly.entity_id
_entity_poly.type
_entity_poly.pdbx_seq_one_letter_code
_entity_poly.pdbx_strand_id
1 'polypeptide(L)'
;MNFDNPRARQPSRVPWTRERLETERAIAIGASIDVSSRAAYSSALQSYVSFCRLHNLSVEPTADTLSLFVVYMSHHIKPSSVNSYLSGISSQLEPFFPDVRVARSSQLVRRTLTGCLRMYSSPTIRKRPLYRPELLHLADVFSGATSFDDVLWWAQLLVGFYGLLRLGELVVPDHTRLHDCRKLVRRLSVIIHDDAFSFLLPAHKADRFFDGTKLGIDPAIIQAIGRWTSDTFKVYIRTHPVILASILRSRNN
;
A
#
# COMPACT_ATOMS: atom_id res chain seq x y z
N MET A 1 -21.70 41.06 -5.29
CA MET A 1 -22.57 40.13 -6.03
C MET A 1 -23.07 39.09 -5.04
N ASN A 2 -24.37 39.10 -4.73
CA ASN A 2 -24.98 38.07 -3.87
C ASN A 2 -25.17 36.80 -4.69
N PHE A 3 -24.45 35.75 -4.32
CA PHE A 3 -24.52 34.41 -4.94
C PHE A 3 -25.50 33.48 -4.20
N ASP A 4 -26.42 34.03 -3.42
CA ASP A 4 -27.36 33.22 -2.65
C ASP A 4 -28.40 32.60 -3.57
N ASN A 5 -28.20 31.31 -3.86
CA ASN A 5 -29.17 30.49 -4.56
C ASN A 5 -30.27 30.08 -3.56
N PRO A 6 -31.51 30.59 -3.69
CA PRO A 6 -32.59 30.33 -2.73
C PRO A 6 -33.07 28.85 -2.71
N ARG A 7 -32.55 28.01 -3.60
CA ARG A 7 -32.81 26.55 -3.60
C ARG A 7 -31.74 25.73 -2.89
N ALA A 8 -30.65 26.34 -2.43
CA ALA A 8 -29.57 25.63 -1.75
C ALA A 8 -29.97 25.34 -0.29
N ARG A 9 -30.38 24.10 0.01
CA ARG A 9 -30.66 23.60 1.38
C ARG A 9 -29.35 23.32 2.14
N GLN A 10 -28.41 24.26 2.17
CA GLN A 10 -27.20 24.06 2.96
C GLN A 10 -27.48 24.40 4.43
N PRO A 11 -27.16 23.51 5.37
CA PRO A 11 -27.31 23.80 6.79
C PRO A 11 -26.42 24.99 7.18
N SER A 12 -26.85 25.81 8.14
CA SER A 12 -26.05 26.93 8.65
C SER A 12 -24.76 26.41 9.26
N ARG A 13 -23.61 26.78 8.68
CA ARG A 13 -22.28 26.43 9.17
C ARG A 13 -21.67 27.64 9.86
N VAL A 14 -21.26 27.47 11.12
CA VAL A 14 -20.50 28.51 11.84
C VAL A 14 -19.12 28.66 11.17
N PRO A 15 -18.66 29.89 10.88
CA PRO A 15 -17.34 30.09 10.30
C PRO A 15 -16.25 29.59 11.25
N TRP A 16 -15.26 28.90 10.70
CA TRP A 16 -14.06 28.51 11.44
C TRP A 16 -13.05 29.64 11.43
N THR A 17 -12.28 29.77 12.52
CA THR A 17 -11.10 30.65 12.54
C THR A 17 -10.05 30.16 11.55
N ARG A 18 -9.18 31.07 11.11
CA ARG A 18 -8.06 30.71 10.21
C ARG A 18 -7.15 29.64 10.82
N GLU A 19 -6.84 29.78 12.10
CA GLU A 19 -6.03 28.80 12.84
C GLU A 19 -6.68 27.42 12.81
N ARG A 20 -7.98 27.31 13.08
CA ARG A 20 -8.70 26.04 13.00
C ARG A 20 -8.65 25.45 11.59
N LEU A 21 -8.85 26.27 10.55
CA LEU A 21 -8.75 25.79 9.17
C LEU A 21 -7.37 25.21 8.86
N GLU A 22 -6.30 25.85 9.34
CA GLU A 22 -4.93 25.39 9.14
C GLU A 22 -4.63 24.10 9.91
N THR A 23 -5.11 23.99 11.15
CA THR A 23 -4.99 22.77 11.97
C THR A 23 -5.74 21.58 11.38
N GLU A 24 -7.02 21.76 11.03
CA GLU A 24 -7.85 20.70 10.44
C GLU A 24 -7.28 20.23 9.09
N ARG A 25 -6.75 21.17 8.28
CA ARG A 25 -6.03 20.85 7.05
C ARG A 25 -4.79 20.01 7.33
N ALA A 26 -3.99 20.37 8.32
CA ALA A 26 -2.79 19.60 8.68
C ALA A 26 -3.13 18.19 9.15
N ILE A 27 -4.20 18.03 9.95
CA ILE A 27 -4.71 16.72 10.39
C ILE A 27 -5.16 15.90 9.17
N ALA A 28 -5.93 16.48 8.26
CA ALA A 28 -6.40 15.80 7.05
C ALA A 28 -5.26 15.36 6.13
N ILE A 29 -4.24 16.21 5.92
CA ILE A 29 -3.04 15.85 5.17
C ILE A 29 -2.30 14.71 5.87
N GLY A 30 -2.13 14.77 7.19
CA GLY A 30 -1.51 13.70 7.98
C GLY A 30 -2.25 12.36 7.86
N ALA A 31 -3.57 12.38 7.84
CA ALA A 31 -4.42 11.20 7.68
C ALA A 31 -4.36 10.59 6.27
N SER A 32 -3.93 11.35 5.26
CA SER A 32 -3.81 10.88 3.88
C SER A 32 -2.66 9.89 3.64
N ILE A 33 -1.74 9.77 4.61
CA ILE A 33 -0.56 8.92 4.53
C ILE A 33 -0.67 7.79 5.55
N ASP A 34 -0.58 6.56 5.07
CA ASP A 34 -0.54 5.37 5.92
C ASP A 34 0.63 5.42 6.92
N VAL A 35 0.43 4.90 8.14
CA VAL A 35 1.46 4.85 9.19
C VAL A 35 2.76 4.17 8.69
N SER A 36 2.64 3.10 7.90
CA SER A 36 3.78 2.40 7.32
C SER A 36 4.50 3.25 6.27
N SER A 37 3.75 3.97 5.43
CA SER A 37 4.30 4.90 4.44
C SER A 37 5.01 6.07 5.12
N ARG A 38 4.46 6.58 6.23
CA ARG A 38 5.09 7.64 7.02
C ARG A 38 6.43 7.18 7.59
N ALA A 39 6.52 5.96 8.13
CA ALA A 39 7.79 5.40 8.60
C ALA A 39 8.84 5.30 7.47
N ALA A 40 8.44 4.81 6.29
CA ALA A 40 9.32 4.74 5.12
C ALA A 40 9.78 6.13 4.66
N TYR A 41 8.88 7.12 4.66
CA TYR A 41 9.22 8.50 4.32
C TYR A 41 10.20 9.07 5.34
N SER A 42 9.97 8.90 6.65
CA SER A 42 10.90 9.37 7.67
C SER A 42 12.28 8.76 7.50
N SER A 43 12.38 7.47 7.17
CA SER A 43 13.66 6.85 6.81
C SER A 43 14.32 7.55 5.61
N ALA A 44 13.57 7.83 4.54
CA ALA A 44 14.11 8.52 3.36
C ALA A 44 14.61 9.94 3.69
N LEU A 45 13.88 10.69 4.52
CA LEU A 45 14.29 12.02 4.96
C LEU A 45 15.56 11.96 5.81
N GLN A 46 15.68 10.99 6.72
CA GLN A 46 16.90 10.83 7.51
C GLN A 46 18.11 10.50 6.64
N SER A 47 17.95 9.67 5.61
CA SER A 47 19.01 9.42 4.62
C SER A 47 19.43 10.69 3.89
N TYR A 48 18.46 11.53 3.49
CA TYR A 48 18.74 12.81 2.83
C TYR A 48 19.44 13.82 3.74
N VAL A 49 18.95 14.01 4.97
CA VAL A 49 19.58 14.91 5.95
C VAL A 49 21.00 14.46 6.28
N SER A 50 21.22 13.15 6.43
CA SER A 50 22.55 12.59 6.66
C SER A 50 23.49 12.84 5.47
N PHE A 51 23.01 12.67 4.24
CA PHE A 51 23.73 13.04 3.03
C PHE A 51 24.10 14.54 3.02
N CYS A 52 23.14 15.43 3.28
CA CYS A 52 23.41 16.86 3.31
C CYS A 52 24.49 17.21 4.35
N ARG A 53 24.41 16.63 5.56
CA ARG A 53 25.43 16.82 6.61
C ARG A 53 26.80 16.30 6.20
N LEU A 54 26.86 15.09 5.62
CA LEU A 54 28.11 14.47 5.21
C LEU A 54 28.85 15.30 4.14
N HIS A 55 28.10 15.96 3.26
CA HIS A 55 28.64 16.73 2.15
C HIS A 55 28.63 18.25 2.39
N ASN A 56 28.32 18.71 3.61
CA ASN A 56 28.19 20.13 3.96
C ASN A 56 27.25 20.91 3.01
N LEU A 57 26.14 20.29 2.60
CA LEU A 57 25.12 20.88 1.75
C LEU A 57 23.95 21.42 2.58
N SER A 58 23.23 22.39 2.02
CA SER A 58 21.95 22.83 2.58
C SER A 58 20.94 21.68 2.60
N VAL A 59 20.05 21.69 3.61
CA VAL A 59 18.91 20.77 3.70
C VAL A 59 17.79 21.17 2.74
N GLU A 60 17.85 22.37 2.16
CA GLU A 60 16.89 22.81 1.16
C GLU A 60 16.97 21.93 -0.10
N PRO A 61 15.87 21.25 -0.49
CA PRO A 61 15.86 20.33 -1.60
C PRO A 61 15.71 21.06 -2.94
N THR A 62 16.84 21.46 -3.50
CA THR A 62 16.96 22.03 -4.85
C THR A 62 17.10 20.94 -5.92
N ALA A 63 16.92 21.31 -7.19
CA ALA A 63 17.14 20.40 -8.31
C ALA A 63 18.56 19.81 -8.31
N ASP A 64 19.55 20.63 -7.96
CA ASP A 64 20.94 20.24 -7.89
C ASP A 64 21.21 19.25 -6.74
N THR A 65 20.86 19.63 -5.50
CA THR A 65 21.06 18.79 -4.30
C THR A 65 20.34 17.45 -4.41
N LEU A 66 19.10 17.43 -4.92
CA LEU A 66 18.36 16.19 -5.16
C LEU A 66 19.02 15.33 -6.24
N SER A 67 19.60 15.94 -7.29
CA SER A 67 20.29 15.18 -8.33
C SER A 67 21.58 14.54 -7.81
N LEU A 68 22.35 15.24 -6.98
CA LEU A 68 23.54 14.71 -6.31
C LEU A 68 23.17 13.57 -5.36
N PHE A 69 22.11 13.75 -4.57
CA PHE A 69 21.56 12.71 -3.70
C PHE A 69 21.16 11.46 -4.50
N VAL A 70 20.56 11.62 -5.68
CA VAL A 70 20.18 10.50 -6.54
C VAL A 70 21.41 9.70 -6.97
N VAL A 71 22.47 10.36 -7.43
CA VAL A 71 23.72 9.69 -7.84
C VAL A 71 24.33 8.96 -6.65
N TYR A 72 24.50 9.65 -5.52
CA TYR A 72 25.09 9.10 -4.31
C TYR A 72 24.33 7.85 -3.83
N MET A 73 23.03 7.96 -3.60
CA MET A 73 22.24 6.84 -3.08
C MET A 73 22.12 5.69 -4.07
N SER A 74 22.15 5.94 -5.38
CA SER A 74 22.07 4.88 -6.39
C SER A 74 23.29 3.95 -6.40
N HIS A 75 24.41 4.36 -5.79
CA HIS A 75 25.55 3.47 -5.56
C HIS A 75 25.36 2.54 -4.36
N HIS A 76 24.48 2.90 -3.42
CA HIS A 76 24.28 2.18 -2.18
C HIS A 76 22.99 1.34 -2.18
N ILE A 77 21.95 1.78 -2.90
CA ILE A 77 20.66 1.10 -3.02
C ILE A 77 20.15 1.12 -4.46
N LYS A 78 19.14 0.29 -4.75
CA LYS A 78 18.53 0.26 -6.09
C LYS A 78 17.96 1.64 -6.47
N PRO A 79 18.19 2.13 -7.71
CA PRO A 79 17.67 3.43 -8.15
C PRO A 79 16.13 3.56 -8.08
N SER A 80 15.41 2.44 -8.21
CA SER A 80 13.95 2.43 -7.99
C SER A 80 13.55 2.74 -6.55
N SER A 81 14.35 2.32 -5.56
CA SER A 81 14.21 2.70 -4.16
C SER A 81 14.55 4.18 -3.95
N VAL A 82 15.58 4.69 -4.61
CA VAL A 82 15.93 6.13 -4.59
C VAL A 82 14.77 6.99 -5.09
N ASN A 83 14.08 6.58 -6.16
CA ASN A 83 12.88 7.29 -6.64
C ASN A 83 11.76 7.34 -5.58
N SER A 84 11.61 6.27 -4.80
CA SER A 84 10.68 6.23 -3.67
C SER A 84 11.14 7.14 -2.53
N TYR A 85 12.45 7.22 -2.28
CA TYR A 85 13.03 8.12 -1.28
C TYR A 85 12.76 9.57 -1.63
N LEU A 86 12.97 9.98 -2.89
CA LEU A 86 12.61 11.31 -3.36
C LEU A 86 11.14 11.64 -3.04
N SER A 87 10.24 10.64 -3.07
CA SER A 87 8.80 10.89 -2.83
C SER A 87 8.53 11.18 -1.37
N GLY A 88 9.20 10.43 -0.48
CA GLY A 88 9.14 10.67 0.96
C GLY A 88 9.84 11.95 1.40
N ILE A 89 10.96 12.30 0.78
CA ILE A 89 11.68 13.56 1.01
C ILE A 89 10.78 14.73 0.62
N SER A 90 10.30 14.75 -0.62
CA SER A 90 9.40 15.81 -1.08
C SER A 90 8.13 15.88 -0.22
N SER A 91 7.57 14.76 0.22
CA SER A 91 6.35 14.78 1.05
C SER A 91 6.53 15.35 2.44
N GLN A 92 7.70 15.19 3.05
CA GLN A 92 7.95 15.72 4.39
C GLN A 92 8.50 17.13 4.38
N LEU A 93 9.21 17.51 3.32
CA LEU A 93 9.83 18.82 3.20
C LEU A 93 8.89 19.87 2.58
N GLU A 94 7.84 19.47 1.86
CA GLU A 94 6.88 20.37 1.21
C GLU A 94 6.27 21.45 2.13
N PRO A 95 5.93 21.17 3.42
CA PRO A 95 5.47 22.23 4.33
C PRO A 95 6.50 23.33 4.61
N PHE A 96 7.79 23.04 4.49
CA PHE A 96 8.89 23.97 4.77
C PHE A 96 9.50 24.55 3.49
N PHE A 97 9.47 23.78 2.41
CA PHE A 97 10.02 24.09 1.10
C PHE A 97 8.96 23.81 0.03
N PRO A 98 8.03 24.75 -0.23
CA PRO A 98 6.89 24.53 -1.12
C PRO A 98 7.29 24.08 -2.54
N ASP A 99 8.44 24.55 -3.03
CA ASP A 99 8.95 24.24 -4.37
C ASP A 99 9.65 22.88 -4.49
N VAL A 100 9.71 22.08 -3.41
CA VAL A 100 10.39 20.77 -3.43
C VAL A 100 9.84 19.84 -4.51
N ARG A 101 8.54 19.92 -4.81
CA ARG A 101 7.91 19.11 -5.87
C ARG A 101 8.35 19.55 -7.26
N VAL A 102 8.56 20.85 -7.44
CA VAL A 102 9.08 21.44 -8.68
C VAL A 102 10.55 21.02 -8.85
N ALA A 103 11.36 21.16 -7.81
CA ALA A 103 12.75 20.72 -7.80
C ALA A 103 12.90 19.23 -8.13
N ARG A 104 12.11 18.38 -7.47
CA ARG A 104 12.05 16.92 -7.73
C ARG A 104 11.65 16.59 -9.17
N SER A 105 10.71 17.35 -9.74
CA SER A 105 10.20 17.13 -11.09
C SER A 105 11.08 17.76 -12.18
N SER A 106 12.13 18.48 -11.81
CA SER A 106 13.05 19.12 -12.73
C SER A 106 13.71 18.13 -13.70
N GLN A 107 14.07 18.63 -14.87
CA GLN A 107 14.70 17.81 -15.91
C GLN A 107 16.06 17.26 -15.46
N LEU A 108 16.79 17.98 -14.61
CA LEU A 108 18.04 17.53 -14.03
C LEU A 108 17.84 16.26 -13.20
N VAL A 109 16.95 16.29 -12.19
CA VAL A 109 16.66 15.13 -11.33
C VAL A 109 16.15 13.95 -12.14
N ARG A 110 15.22 14.19 -13.08
CA ARG A 110 14.67 13.14 -13.95
C ARG A 110 15.73 12.46 -14.82
N ARG A 111 16.61 13.23 -15.46
CA ARG A 111 17.67 12.69 -16.30
C ARG A 111 18.71 11.93 -15.48
N THR A 112 19.08 12.47 -14.32
CA THR A 112 20.00 11.81 -13.40
C THR A 112 19.45 10.47 -12.93
N LEU A 113 18.20 10.43 -12.49
CA LEU A 113 17.54 9.18 -12.09
C LEU A 113 17.45 8.18 -13.26
N THR A 114 17.14 8.66 -14.47
CA THR A 114 17.13 7.82 -15.68
C THR A 114 18.51 7.23 -15.97
N GLY A 115 19.58 8.03 -15.81
CA GLY A 115 20.97 7.58 -15.92
C GLY A 115 21.29 6.49 -14.89
N CYS A 116 21.00 6.74 -13.62
CA CYS A 116 21.21 5.77 -12.54
C CYS A 116 20.41 4.49 -12.76
N LEU A 117 19.16 4.57 -13.23
CA LEU A 117 18.37 3.39 -13.59
C LEU A 117 19.07 2.58 -14.70
N ARG A 118 19.67 3.21 -15.70
CA ARG A 118 20.39 2.49 -16.76
C ARG A 118 21.69 1.87 -16.27
N MET A 119 22.40 2.53 -15.37
CA MET A 119 23.72 2.08 -14.88
C MET A 119 23.62 1.00 -13.80
N TYR A 120 22.67 1.11 -12.88
CA TYR A 120 22.65 0.32 -11.64
C TYR A 120 21.39 -0.52 -11.43
N SER A 121 20.41 -0.49 -12.36
CA SER A 121 19.25 -1.39 -12.23
C SER A 121 19.65 -2.82 -12.49
N SER A 122 19.11 -3.71 -11.66
CA SER A 122 19.15 -5.16 -11.86
C SER A 122 17.74 -5.69 -12.13
N PRO A 123 17.60 -6.79 -12.91
CA PRO A 123 16.33 -7.45 -13.11
C PRO A 123 15.66 -7.80 -11.77
N THR A 124 14.33 -7.71 -11.72
CA THR A 124 13.57 -8.14 -10.55
C THR A 124 13.48 -9.66 -10.55
N ILE A 125 14.14 -10.31 -9.59
CA ILE A 125 14.02 -11.75 -9.36
C ILE A 125 12.68 -12.00 -8.66
N ARG A 126 11.77 -12.69 -9.34
CA ARG A 126 10.46 -13.06 -8.79
C ARG A 126 10.54 -14.46 -8.16
N LYS A 127 9.99 -14.62 -6.97
CA LYS A 127 9.82 -15.95 -6.36
C LYS A 127 8.82 -16.77 -7.19
N ARG A 128 9.04 -18.09 -7.28
CA ARG A 128 8.10 -19.01 -7.92
C ARG A 128 6.75 -18.94 -7.17
N PRO A 129 5.62 -18.91 -7.89
CA PRO A 129 4.31 -18.99 -7.26
C PRO A 129 4.11 -20.32 -6.53
N LEU A 130 3.23 -20.32 -5.53
CA LEU A 130 2.71 -21.53 -4.88
C LEU A 130 1.59 -22.10 -5.75
N TYR A 131 1.47 -23.43 -5.84
CA TYR A 131 0.44 -24.11 -6.62
C TYR A 131 -0.43 -25.02 -5.75
N ARG A 132 -1.67 -25.31 -6.18
CA ARG A 132 -2.60 -26.17 -5.43
C ARG A 132 -2.07 -27.58 -5.14
N PRO A 133 -1.36 -28.29 -6.03
CA PRO A 133 -0.81 -29.61 -5.70
C PRO A 133 0.10 -29.58 -4.47
N GLU A 134 0.79 -28.46 -4.25
CA GLU A 134 1.67 -28.26 -3.10
C GLU A 134 0.87 -28.04 -1.82
N LEU A 135 -0.28 -27.35 -1.92
CA LEU A 135 -1.23 -27.26 -0.81
C LEU A 135 -1.84 -28.60 -0.46
N LEU A 136 -2.18 -29.44 -1.45
CA LEU A 136 -2.71 -30.78 -1.20
C LEU A 136 -1.67 -31.65 -0.48
N HIS A 137 -0.41 -31.56 -0.88
CA HIS A 137 0.68 -32.26 -0.19
C HIS A 137 0.86 -31.79 1.26
N LEU A 138 0.75 -30.48 1.51
CA LEU A 138 0.81 -29.92 2.86
C LEU A 138 -0.43 -30.27 3.70
N ALA A 139 -1.60 -30.44 3.07
CA ALA A 139 -2.84 -30.76 3.78
C ALA A 139 -2.72 -32.08 4.55
N ASP A 140 -2.00 -33.07 4.03
CA ASP A 140 -1.77 -34.35 4.71
C ASP A 140 -1.03 -34.18 6.05
N VAL A 141 -0.21 -33.14 6.17
CA VAL A 141 0.56 -32.82 7.40
C VAL A 141 -0.27 -31.94 8.34
N PHE A 142 -0.90 -30.90 7.83
CA PHE A 142 -1.49 -29.84 8.65
C PHE A 142 -2.99 -30.05 8.99
N SER A 143 -3.71 -30.92 8.26
CA SER A 143 -5.14 -31.14 8.55
C SER A 143 -5.38 -31.84 9.89
N GLY A 144 -4.40 -32.60 10.39
CA GLY A 144 -4.44 -33.25 11.70
C GLY A 144 -3.69 -32.48 12.80
N ALA A 145 -3.20 -31.27 12.52
CA ALA A 145 -2.42 -30.52 13.47
C ALA A 145 -3.27 -30.07 14.67
N THR A 146 -2.72 -30.23 15.87
CA THR A 146 -3.37 -29.82 17.14
C THR A 146 -2.69 -28.62 17.78
N SER A 147 -1.47 -28.29 17.35
CA SER A 147 -0.75 -27.10 17.78
C SER A 147 -1.44 -25.84 17.24
N PHE A 148 -1.61 -24.84 18.12
CA PHE A 148 -2.18 -23.56 17.73
C PHE A 148 -1.40 -22.91 16.58
N ASP A 149 -0.07 -22.94 16.63
CA ASP A 149 0.77 -22.29 15.63
C ASP A 149 0.67 -22.97 14.27
N ASP A 150 0.59 -24.29 14.24
CA ASP A 150 0.45 -25.05 12.99
C ASP A 150 -0.94 -24.83 12.36
N VAL A 151 -1.99 -24.83 13.18
CA VAL A 151 -3.36 -24.54 12.74
C VAL A 151 -3.47 -23.09 12.23
N LEU A 152 -2.87 -22.13 12.95
CA LEU A 152 -2.86 -20.73 12.56
C LEU A 152 -2.09 -20.52 11.25
N TRP A 153 -0.92 -21.12 11.12
CA TRP A 153 -0.10 -21.02 9.91
C TRP A 153 -0.84 -21.63 8.71
N TRP A 154 -1.45 -22.80 8.89
CA TRP A 154 -2.24 -23.44 7.85
C TRP A 154 -3.44 -22.59 7.43
N ALA A 155 -4.17 -22.02 8.39
CA ALA A 155 -5.26 -21.09 8.12
C ALA A 155 -4.76 -19.84 7.36
N GLN A 156 -3.64 -19.23 7.76
CA GLN A 156 -3.05 -18.08 7.08
C GLN A 156 -2.63 -18.41 5.65
N LEU A 157 -2.04 -19.59 5.42
CA LEU A 157 -1.63 -20.04 4.10
C LEU A 157 -2.83 -20.22 3.16
N LEU A 158 -3.87 -20.93 3.62
CA LEU A 158 -5.09 -21.15 2.84
C LEU A 158 -5.84 -19.85 2.57
N VAL A 159 -6.04 -19.01 3.59
CA VAL A 159 -6.71 -17.71 3.46
C VAL A 159 -5.92 -16.80 2.52
N GLY A 160 -4.59 -16.78 2.64
CA GLY A 160 -3.72 -16.00 1.76
C GLY A 160 -3.78 -16.46 0.31
N PHE A 161 -3.73 -17.78 0.08
CA PHE A 161 -3.76 -18.37 -1.25
C PHE A 161 -5.12 -18.20 -1.94
N TYR A 162 -6.21 -18.64 -1.29
CA TYR A 162 -7.55 -18.61 -1.87
C TYR A 162 -8.17 -17.21 -1.85
N GLY A 163 -7.87 -16.40 -0.84
CA GLY A 163 -8.30 -15.01 -0.75
C GLY A 163 -7.43 -14.03 -1.55
N LEU A 164 -6.31 -14.50 -2.13
CA LEU A 164 -5.30 -13.68 -2.82
C LEU A 164 -4.84 -12.47 -1.98
N LEU A 165 -4.71 -12.68 -0.67
CA LEU A 165 -4.40 -11.63 0.29
C LEU A 165 -2.90 -11.34 0.36
N ARG A 166 -2.58 -10.08 0.62
CA ARG A 166 -1.21 -9.66 0.92
C ARG A 166 -0.86 -10.05 2.35
N LEU A 167 0.43 -10.24 2.63
CA LEU A 167 0.88 -10.54 3.99
C LEU A 167 0.39 -9.52 5.02
N GLY A 168 0.44 -8.22 4.71
CA GLY A 168 -0.06 -7.16 5.60
C GLY A 168 -1.58 -7.12 5.80
N GLU A 169 -2.35 -7.97 5.09
CA GLU A 169 -3.79 -8.19 5.29
C GLU A 169 -4.05 -9.43 6.16
N LEU A 170 -3.07 -10.31 6.31
CA LEU A 170 -3.16 -11.59 7.05
C LEU A 170 -2.61 -11.51 8.47
N VAL A 171 -1.57 -10.69 8.66
CA VAL A 171 -0.81 -10.66 9.92
C VAL A 171 -0.67 -9.25 10.46
N VAL A 172 -0.41 -9.19 11.77
CA VAL A 172 -0.06 -7.95 12.47
C VAL A 172 1.45 -7.73 12.36
N PRO A 173 1.93 -6.52 12.03
CA PRO A 173 3.37 -6.25 12.00
C PRO A 173 4.04 -6.46 13.36
N ASP A 174 5.30 -6.89 13.39
CA ASP A 174 6.06 -7.05 14.65
C ASP A 174 6.28 -5.71 15.36
N HIS A 175 6.47 -4.64 14.59
CA HIS A 175 6.64 -3.30 15.14
C HIS A 175 5.29 -2.73 15.63
N THR A 176 5.14 -2.64 16.95
CA THR A 176 3.93 -2.14 17.63
C THR A 176 3.47 -0.76 17.15
N ARG A 177 4.39 0.12 16.75
CA ARG A 177 4.06 1.45 16.20
C ARG A 177 3.30 1.41 14.87
N LEU A 178 3.31 0.27 14.17
CA LEU A 178 2.61 0.07 12.90
C LEU A 178 1.24 -0.58 13.08
N HIS A 179 0.87 -0.94 14.32
CA HIS A 179 -0.42 -1.57 14.61
C HIS A 179 -1.56 -0.60 14.33
N ASP A 180 -2.56 -1.06 13.59
CA ASP A 180 -3.79 -0.33 13.33
C ASP A 180 -4.97 -1.29 13.44
N CYS A 181 -5.69 -1.19 14.56
CA CYS A 181 -6.84 -2.05 14.84
C CYS A 181 -7.96 -1.93 13.77
N ARG A 182 -7.99 -0.83 13.02
CA ARG A 182 -8.97 -0.63 11.95
C ARG A 182 -8.70 -1.51 10.73
N LYS A 183 -7.48 -2.05 10.59
CA LYS A 183 -7.09 -2.93 9.48
C LYS A 183 -7.23 -4.42 9.82
N LEU A 184 -7.50 -4.76 11.08
CA LEU A 184 -7.59 -6.13 11.54
C LEU A 184 -8.88 -6.80 11.10
N VAL A 185 -8.77 -7.95 10.43
CA VAL A 185 -9.91 -8.82 10.16
C VAL A 185 -10.50 -9.28 11.49
N ARG A 186 -11.79 -9.00 11.70
CA ARG A 186 -12.48 -9.37 12.92
C ARG A 186 -13.03 -10.78 12.81
N ARG A 187 -12.76 -11.63 13.81
CA ARG A 187 -13.36 -12.98 13.91
C ARG A 187 -14.88 -12.96 13.78
N LEU A 188 -15.54 -11.97 14.37
CA LEU A 188 -16.99 -11.80 14.31
C LEU A 188 -17.54 -11.52 12.90
N SER A 189 -16.68 -11.18 11.94
CA SER A 189 -17.10 -10.99 10.55
C SER A 189 -17.15 -12.30 9.74
N VAL A 190 -16.67 -13.40 10.32
CA VAL A 190 -16.63 -14.70 9.64
C VAL A 190 -18.03 -15.28 9.55
N ILE A 191 -18.46 -15.59 8.33
CA ILE A 191 -19.70 -16.29 8.03
C ILE A 191 -19.32 -17.57 7.32
N ILE A 192 -19.74 -18.71 7.88
CA ILE A 192 -19.51 -20.04 7.33
C ILE A 192 -20.70 -20.42 6.47
N HIS A 193 -20.41 -20.98 5.30
CA HIS A 193 -21.33 -21.56 4.32
C HIS A 193 -20.98 -23.04 4.15
N ASP A 194 -21.81 -23.79 3.43
CA ASP A 194 -21.63 -25.24 3.27
C ASP A 194 -20.27 -25.61 2.65
N ASP A 195 -19.83 -24.85 1.64
CA ASP A 195 -18.59 -25.13 0.89
C ASP A 195 -17.50 -24.05 1.06
N ALA A 196 -17.76 -23.01 1.87
CA ALA A 196 -16.90 -21.84 1.94
C ALA A 196 -17.07 -21.06 3.24
N PHE A 197 -16.20 -20.09 3.46
CA PHE A 197 -16.45 -19.04 4.44
C PHE A 197 -16.12 -17.68 3.83
N SER A 198 -16.71 -16.64 4.40
CA SER A 198 -16.51 -15.26 3.99
C SER A 198 -16.22 -14.40 5.21
N PHE A 199 -15.50 -13.31 5.02
CA PHE A 199 -15.21 -12.35 6.07
C PHE A 199 -15.04 -10.94 5.50
N LEU A 200 -15.14 -9.94 6.37
CA LEU A 200 -14.91 -8.55 6.00
C LEU A 200 -13.42 -8.24 6.07
N LEU A 201 -12.83 -7.83 4.94
CA LEU A 201 -11.51 -7.22 4.95
C LEU A 201 -11.65 -5.71 5.14
N PRO A 202 -11.20 -5.12 6.27
CA PRO A 202 -11.48 -3.72 6.58
C PRO A 202 -10.74 -2.72 5.69
N ALA A 203 -9.56 -3.09 5.19
CA ALA A 203 -8.74 -2.21 4.39
C ALA A 203 -7.83 -3.04 3.46
N HIS A 204 -7.52 -2.49 2.30
CA HIS A 204 -6.42 -2.97 1.46
C HIS A 204 -5.68 -1.79 0.84
N LYS A 205 -4.48 -2.04 0.31
CA LYS A 205 -3.60 -0.98 -0.23
C LYS A 205 -4.23 -0.13 -1.35
N ALA A 206 -5.27 -0.63 -2.01
CA ALA A 206 -5.99 0.06 -3.08
C ALA A 206 -7.37 0.59 -2.64
N ASP A 207 -7.77 0.35 -1.39
CA ASP A 207 -8.97 0.93 -0.79
C ASP A 207 -8.59 2.30 -0.23
N ARG A 208 -8.82 3.33 -1.05
CA ARG A 208 -8.45 4.71 -0.71
C ARG A 208 -9.43 5.35 0.29
N PHE A 209 -10.61 4.77 0.45
CA PHE A 209 -11.70 5.33 1.25
C PHE A 209 -12.06 4.51 2.49
N PHE A 210 -11.43 3.35 2.68
CA PHE A 210 -11.69 2.42 3.79
C PHE A 210 -13.14 1.90 3.79
N ASP A 211 -13.74 1.74 2.62
CA ASP A 211 -15.08 1.18 2.49
C ASP A 211 -15.11 -0.33 2.82
N GLY A 212 -13.94 -0.96 2.87
CA GLY A 212 -13.79 -2.38 3.10
C GLY A 212 -14.24 -3.21 1.91
N THR A 213 -13.86 -4.49 1.89
CA THR A 213 -14.32 -5.43 0.86
C THR A 213 -14.75 -6.74 1.50
N LYS A 214 -15.92 -7.25 1.11
CA LYS A 214 -16.27 -8.66 1.36
C LYS A 214 -15.50 -9.53 0.37
N LEU A 215 -14.79 -10.56 0.83
CA LEU A 215 -14.03 -11.45 -0.05
C LEU A 215 -14.92 -12.61 -0.53
N GLY A 216 -14.88 -12.89 -1.85
CA GLY A 216 -15.69 -13.92 -2.53
C GLY A 216 -16.20 -13.55 -3.93
N ILE A 217 -15.44 -12.79 -4.74
CA ILE A 217 -16.00 -12.04 -5.87
C ILE A 217 -15.34 -12.33 -7.24
N ASP A 218 -16.17 -12.26 -8.29
CA ASP A 218 -15.88 -12.27 -9.73
C ASP A 218 -14.53 -11.65 -10.16
N PRO A 219 -13.76 -12.29 -11.07
CA PRO A 219 -12.49 -11.77 -11.58
C PRO A 219 -12.52 -10.34 -12.15
N ALA A 220 -13.63 -9.93 -12.78
CA ALA A 220 -13.80 -8.56 -13.27
C ALA A 220 -13.92 -7.57 -12.10
N ILE A 221 -14.51 -8.01 -10.99
CA ILE A 221 -14.61 -7.21 -9.78
C ILE A 221 -13.23 -7.14 -9.12
N ILE A 222 -12.42 -8.21 -9.03
CA ILE A 222 -11.05 -8.18 -8.48
C ILE A 222 -10.18 -7.05 -9.09
N GLN A 223 -10.28 -6.81 -10.40
CA GLN A 223 -9.61 -5.67 -11.04
C GLN A 223 -10.33 -4.33 -10.75
N ALA A 224 -11.66 -4.31 -10.79
CA ALA A 224 -12.46 -3.10 -10.53
C ALA A 224 -12.37 -2.56 -9.08
N ILE A 225 -12.21 -3.42 -8.07
CA ILE A 225 -11.87 -3.03 -6.68
C ILE A 225 -10.38 -2.74 -6.49
N GLY A 226 -9.58 -2.70 -7.56
CA GLY A 226 -8.17 -2.29 -7.50
C GLY A 226 -7.23 -3.26 -6.78
N ARG A 227 -7.66 -4.50 -6.50
CA ARG A 227 -6.84 -5.51 -5.81
C ARG A 227 -5.58 -5.84 -6.60
N TRP A 228 -5.71 -5.90 -7.93
CA TRP A 228 -4.64 -6.16 -8.88
C TRP A 228 -4.72 -5.21 -10.07
N THR A 229 -3.64 -4.51 -10.35
CA THR A 229 -3.51 -3.60 -11.50
C THR A 229 -3.05 -4.31 -12.77
N SER A 230 -2.56 -5.55 -12.67
CA SER A 230 -2.05 -6.34 -13.78
C SER A 230 -2.75 -7.69 -13.91
N ASP A 231 -2.75 -8.24 -15.12
CA ASP A 231 -3.32 -9.54 -15.48
C ASP A 231 -2.60 -10.76 -14.87
N THR A 232 -1.59 -10.55 -14.05
CA THR A 232 -0.77 -11.62 -13.46
C THR A 232 -1.57 -12.58 -12.58
N PHE A 233 -2.66 -12.14 -11.94
CA PHE A 233 -3.53 -13.06 -11.18
C PHE A 233 -4.30 -14.03 -12.08
N LYS A 234 -4.45 -13.73 -13.38
CA LYS A 234 -5.09 -14.64 -14.35
C LYS A 234 -4.30 -15.94 -14.50
N VAL A 235 -2.99 -15.95 -14.21
CA VAL A 235 -2.19 -17.19 -14.14
C VAL A 235 -2.73 -18.11 -13.05
N TYR A 236 -3.00 -17.57 -11.85
CA TYR A 236 -3.55 -18.35 -10.73
C TYR A 236 -4.96 -18.85 -11.01
N ILE A 237 -5.82 -18.02 -11.63
CA ILE A 237 -7.20 -18.38 -11.98
C ILE A 237 -7.25 -19.44 -13.07
N ARG A 238 -6.44 -19.31 -14.13
CA ARG A 238 -6.40 -20.28 -15.24
C ARG A 238 -6.00 -21.69 -14.79
N THR A 239 -5.14 -21.79 -13.79
CA THR A 239 -4.70 -23.08 -13.24
C THR A 239 -5.75 -23.72 -12.31
N HIS A 240 -6.77 -22.98 -11.86
CA HIS A 240 -7.72 -23.45 -10.84
C HIS A 240 -9.18 -23.10 -11.20
N PRO A 241 -9.76 -23.75 -12.23
CA PRO A 241 -11.11 -23.47 -12.73
C PRO A 241 -12.22 -23.73 -11.70
N VAL A 242 -11.96 -24.48 -10.63
CA VAL A 242 -12.92 -24.74 -9.54
C VAL A 242 -13.21 -23.46 -8.74
N ILE A 243 -12.21 -22.60 -8.53
CA ILE A 243 -12.38 -21.28 -7.90
C ILE A 243 -13.22 -20.37 -8.81
N LEU A 244 -12.98 -20.43 -10.12
CA LEU A 244 -13.78 -19.70 -11.11
C LEU A 244 -15.24 -20.21 -11.12
N ALA A 245 -15.44 -21.53 -11.02
CA ALA A 245 -16.77 -22.14 -11.03
C ALA A 245 -17.57 -21.84 -9.76
N SER A 246 -16.95 -21.85 -8.56
CA SER A 246 -17.63 -21.49 -7.32
C SER A 246 -18.01 -20.00 -7.30
N ILE A 247 -17.13 -19.14 -7.80
CA ILE A 247 -17.38 -17.69 -7.94
C ILE A 247 -18.51 -17.40 -8.94
N LEU A 248 -18.55 -18.10 -10.08
CA LEU A 248 -19.63 -17.95 -11.07
C LEU A 248 -20.97 -18.50 -10.57
N ARG A 249 -20.98 -19.57 -9.76
CA ARG A 249 -22.19 -20.16 -9.20
C ARG A 249 -22.78 -19.36 -8.03
N SER A 250 -21.95 -18.71 -7.21
CA SER A 250 -22.39 -17.82 -6.13
C SER A 250 -23.23 -16.62 -6.60
N ARG A 251 -23.26 -16.34 -7.92
CA ARG A 251 -23.97 -15.20 -8.52
C ARG A 251 -25.40 -15.54 -8.96
N ASN A 252 -25.75 -16.83 -8.99
CA ASN A 252 -27.04 -17.33 -9.49
C ASN A 252 -27.98 -17.83 -8.37
N ASN A 253 -27.62 -17.65 -7.10
CA ASN A 253 -28.49 -17.89 -5.94
C ASN A 253 -28.72 -16.58 -5.17
#